data_AF-A0AA35ZFM2-F1
#
_entry.id   AF-A0AA35ZFM2-F1
#
_cell.length_a   1.000
_cell.length_b   1.000
_cell.length_c   1.000
_cell.angle_alpha   90.00
_cell.angle_beta   90.00
_cell.angle_gamma   90.00
#
_symmetry.space_group_name_H-M   'P 1'
#
loop_
_entity.id
_entity.type
_entity.pdbx_description
1 polymer ?
#
loop_
_entity_poly.entity_id
_entity_poly.type
_entity_poly.pdbx_seq_one_letter_code
_entity_poly.pdbx_strand_id
1 'polypeptide(L)'
;MTEISRKLDVEKLISYSDDLVQFLKNERDINDLKHSVEKSDTLRHRCRSDYAAVQSSLEDYQKKIDLCKQKTEAAKAEEIKDLEEQRSSIEDRRKVLKKLKQDELKAQMKLSMFACVTSILPDLNDQSKMISGHIVDKEKKVVEKFEFNPQEKSDFDTCNTIWEMIKD
;
A
#
# COMPACT_ATOMS: atom_id res chain seq x y z
N MET A 1 -41.03 -0.42 55.38
CA MET A 1 -40.45 -0.93 56.63
C MET A 1 -41.06 -2.29 56.91
N THR A 2 -40.29 -3.37 56.75
CA THR A 2 -40.68 -4.68 57.25
C THR A 2 -39.41 -5.45 57.61
N GLU A 3 -38.99 -5.38 58.87
CA GLU A 3 -37.98 -6.27 59.42
C GLU A 3 -38.60 -7.65 59.61
N ILE A 4 -38.14 -8.64 58.82
CA ILE A 4 -38.50 -10.05 59.04
C ILE A 4 -37.61 -10.57 60.15
N SER A 5 -38.10 -10.54 61.39
CA SER A 5 -37.47 -11.23 62.52
C SER A 5 -37.69 -12.73 62.36
N ARG A 6 -36.66 -13.45 61.89
CA ARG A 6 -36.67 -14.91 61.84
C ARG A 6 -36.60 -15.44 63.27
N LYS A 7 -37.69 -16.00 63.82
CA LYS A 7 -37.64 -16.76 65.07
C LYS A 7 -36.73 -17.97 64.88
N LEU A 8 -35.62 -18.00 65.61
CA LEU A 8 -34.70 -19.12 65.63
C LEU A 8 -35.30 -20.28 66.42
N ASP A 9 -35.35 -21.45 65.81
CA ASP A 9 -35.80 -22.69 66.44
C ASP A 9 -34.71 -23.17 67.41
N VAL A 10 -34.96 -22.99 68.71
CA VAL A 10 -34.01 -23.26 69.78
C VAL A 10 -33.71 -24.76 69.89
N GLU A 11 -34.67 -25.62 69.57
CA GLU A 11 -34.49 -27.08 69.65
C GLU A 11 -33.53 -27.58 68.57
N LYS A 12 -33.64 -27.04 67.35
CA LYS A 12 -32.65 -27.29 66.27
C LYS A 12 -31.28 -26.73 66.59
N LEU A 13 -31.21 -25.56 67.23
CA LEU A 13 -29.91 -25.00 67.64
C LEU A 13 -29.23 -25.90 68.67
N ILE A 14 -29.98 -26.40 69.65
CA ILE A 14 -29.48 -27.34 70.66
C ILE A 14 -29.04 -28.64 69.99
N SER A 15 -29.84 -29.22 69.08
CA SER A 15 -29.46 -30.45 68.39
C SER A 15 -28.17 -30.29 67.57
N TYR A 16 -28.00 -29.17 66.86
CA TYR A 16 -26.74 -28.89 66.15
C TYR A 16 -25.55 -28.71 67.10
N SER A 17 -25.78 -28.17 68.30
CA SER A 17 -24.72 -28.05 69.30
C SER A 17 -24.31 -29.41 69.86
N ASP A 18 -25.26 -30.31 70.09
CA ASP A 18 -25.00 -31.68 70.54
C ASP A 18 -24.23 -32.47 69.47
N ASP A 19 -24.64 -32.35 68.20
CA ASP A 19 -23.92 -32.94 67.06
C ASP A 19 -22.46 -32.45 66.99
N LEU A 20 -22.23 -31.16 67.22
CA LEU A 20 -20.89 -30.56 67.19
C LEU A 20 -20.02 -31.05 68.36
N VAL A 21 -20.60 -31.14 69.56
CA VAL A 21 -19.92 -31.69 70.75
C VAL A 21 -19.59 -33.17 70.55
N GLN A 22 -20.48 -33.93 69.92
CA GLN A 22 -20.23 -35.34 69.58
C GLN A 22 -19.17 -35.50 68.48
N PHE A 23 -19.14 -34.59 67.50
CA PHE A 23 -18.18 -34.60 66.40
C PHE A 23 -16.76 -34.20 66.83
N LEU A 24 -16.65 -33.24 67.77
CA LEU A 24 -15.38 -32.76 68.34
C LEU A 24 -15.08 -33.38 69.71
N LYS A 25 -15.49 -34.64 69.89
CA LYS A 25 -15.48 -35.31 71.19
C LYS A 25 -14.06 -35.57 71.73
N ASN A 26 -13.06 -35.72 70.85
CA ASN A 26 -11.69 -35.98 71.26
C ASN A 26 -10.70 -34.98 70.66
N GLU A 27 -9.54 -34.85 71.31
CA GLU A 27 -8.45 -33.96 70.86
C GLU A 27 -7.97 -34.27 69.43
N ARG A 28 -8.02 -35.56 69.03
CA ARG A 28 -7.70 -35.97 67.65
C ARG A 28 -8.60 -35.28 66.62
N ASP A 29 -9.91 -35.24 66.88
CA ASP A 29 -10.90 -34.69 65.94
C ASP A 29 -10.69 -33.17 65.76
N ILE A 30 -10.32 -32.48 66.85
CA ILE A 30 -9.94 -31.06 66.84
C ILE A 30 -8.64 -30.84 66.05
N ASN A 31 -7.63 -31.70 66.25
CA ASN A 31 -6.36 -31.62 65.52
C ASN A 31 -6.53 -31.90 64.01
N ASP A 32 -7.37 -32.87 63.64
CA ASP A 32 -7.69 -33.19 62.25
C ASP A 32 -8.42 -32.02 61.57
N LEU A 33 -9.37 -31.39 62.26
CA LEU A 33 -10.05 -30.18 61.77
C LEU A 33 -9.07 -29.02 61.58
N LYS A 34 -8.19 -28.78 62.56
CA LYS A 34 -7.15 -27.74 62.48
C LYS A 34 -6.24 -27.96 61.28
N HIS A 35 -5.73 -29.17 61.10
CA HIS A 35 -4.90 -29.53 59.95
C HIS A 35 -5.64 -29.36 58.62
N SER A 36 -6.94 -29.70 58.57
CA SER A 36 -7.78 -29.48 57.38
C SER A 36 -7.92 -27.98 57.03
N VAL A 37 -8.12 -27.13 58.03
CA VAL A 37 -8.17 -25.66 57.85
C VAL A 37 -6.83 -25.13 57.35
N GLU A 38 -5.71 -25.52 57.96
CA GLU A 38 -4.36 -25.10 57.54
C GLU A 38 -4.05 -25.53 56.08
N LYS A 39 -4.45 -26.75 55.72
CA LYS A 39 -4.32 -27.26 54.33
C LYS A 39 -5.18 -26.44 53.36
N SER A 40 -6.42 -26.13 53.74
CA SER A 40 -7.31 -25.28 52.94
C SER A 40 -6.75 -23.87 52.75
N ASP A 41 -6.17 -23.27 53.79
CA ASP A 41 -5.53 -21.96 53.71
C ASP A 41 -4.32 -21.98 52.77
N THR A 42 -3.48 -23.01 52.88
CA THR A 42 -2.33 -23.20 52.00
C THR A 42 -2.77 -23.34 50.54
N LEU A 43 -3.81 -24.14 50.27
CA LEU A 43 -4.40 -24.27 48.94
C LEU A 43 -4.96 -22.94 48.43
N ARG A 44 -5.68 -22.19 49.28
CA ARG A 44 -6.23 -20.88 48.94
C ARG A 44 -5.13 -19.89 48.56
N HIS A 45 -4.03 -19.84 49.31
CA HIS A 45 -2.89 -18.98 48.99
C HIS A 45 -2.25 -19.38 47.66
N ARG A 46 -2.08 -20.68 47.41
CA ARG A 46 -1.56 -21.20 46.14
C ARG A 46 -2.47 -20.81 44.97
N CYS A 47 -3.77 -21.05 45.06
CA CYS A 47 -4.74 -20.66 44.03
C CYS A 47 -4.73 -19.15 43.75
N ARG A 48 -4.60 -18.30 44.79
CA ARG A 48 -4.48 -16.85 44.61
C ARG A 48 -3.19 -16.46 43.89
N SER A 49 -2.08 -17.10 44.24
CA SER A 49 -0.79 -16.87 43.57
C SER A 49 -0.85 -17.30 42.11
N ASP A 50 -1.37 -18.49 41.83
CA ASP A 50 -1.51 -19.02 40.47
C ASP A 50 -2.42 -18.12 39.63
N TYR A 51 -3.55 -17.68 40.20
CA TYR A 51 -4.45 -16.72 39.56
C TYR A 51 -3.74 -15.39 39.23
N ALA A 52 -3.00 -14.82 40.18
CA ALA A 52 -2.27 -13.57 39.96
C ALA A 52 -1.22 -13.71 38.85
N ALA A 53 -0.50 -14.84 38.82
CA ALA A 53 0.50 -15.12 37.78
C ALA A 53 -0.14 -15.25 36.39
N VAL A 54 -1.26 -15.97 36.28
CA VAL A 54 -2.02 -16.10 35.03
C VAL A 54 -2.58 -14.75 34.59
N GLN A 55 -3.17 -13.99 35.50
CA GLN A 55 -3.72 -12.66 35.22
C GLN A 55 -2.64 -11.72 34.69
N SER A 56 -1.48 -11.66 35.35
CA SER A 56 -0.35 -10.84 34.91
C SER A 56 0.17 -11.26 33.54
N SER A 57 0.21 -12.56 33.27
CA SER A 57 0.65 -13.08 31.97
C SER A 57 -0.34 -12.71 30.86
N LEU A 58 -1.64 -12.80 31.15
CA LEU A 58 -2.69 -12.43 30.20
C LEU A 58 -2.63 -10.94 29.84
N GLU A 59 -2.41 -10.08 30.83
CA GLU A 59 -2.20 -8.64 30.60
C GLU A 59 -0.96 -8.34 29.75
N ASP A 60 0.14 -9.07 29.96
CA ASP A 60 1.36 -8.94 29.15
C ASP A 60 1.12 -9.38 27.69
N TYR A 61 0.44 -10.52 27.48
CA TYR A 61 0.08 -10.97 26.14
C TYR A 61 -0.85 -9.99 25.44
N GLN A 62 -1.83 -9.42 26.15
CA GLN A 62 -2.71 -8.39 25.59
C GLN A 62 -1.92 -7.17 25.10
N LYS A 63 -0.99 -6.66 25.93
CA LYS A 63 -0.10 -5.54 25.53
C LYS A 63 0.75 -5.90 24.31
N LYS A 64 1.29 -7.11 24.24
CA LYS A 64 2.07 -7.59 23.08
C LYS A 64 1.23 -7.67 21.81
N ILE A 65 -0.01 -8.14 21.91
CA ILE A 65 -0.96 -8.21 20.79
C ILE A 65 -1.24 -6.79 20.27
N ASP A 66 -1.54 -5.85 21.16
CA ASP A 66 -1.88 -4.48 20.79
C ASP A 66 -0.69 -3.76 20.15
N LEU A 67 0.52 -3.94 20.69
CA LEU A 67 1.75 -3.43 20.08
C LEU A 67 1.99 -4.03 18.69
N CYS A 68 1.75 -5.33 18.51
CA CYS A 68 1.93 -6.01 17.22
C CYS A 68 0.94 -5.48 16.17
N LYS A 69 -0.33 -5.27 16.57
CA LYS A 69 -1.35 -4.65 15.71
C LYS A 69 -0.94 -3.25 15.27
N GLN A 70 -0.53 -2.40 16.20
CA GLN A 70 -0.11 -1.04 15.89
C GLN A 70 1.09 -1.02 14.93
N LYS A 71 2.10 -1.88 15.15
CA LYS A 71 3.26 -1.98 14.25
C LYS A 71 2.84 -2.44 12.85
N THR A 72 1.91 -3.38 12.76
CA THR A 72 1.40 -3.90 11.48
C THR A 72 0.61 -2.81 10.74
N GLU A 73 -0.22 -2.05 11.44
CA GLU A 73 -0.98 -0.95 10.85
C GLU A 73 -0.07 0.18 10.37
N ALA A 74 0.95 0.54 11.16
CA ALA A 74 1.92 1.55 10.78
C ALA A 74 2.73 1.13 9.53
N ALA A 75 3.24 -0.10 9.51
CA ALA A 75 3.98 -0.62 8.36
C ALA A 75 3.12 -0.66 7.09
N LYS A 76 1.85 -1.09 7.22
CA LYS A 76 0.90 -1.06 6.10
C LYS A 76 0.62 0.35 5.59
N ALA A 77 0.45 1.32 6.49
CA ALA A 77 0.18 2.70 6.11
C ALA A 77 1.36 3.32 5.35
N GLU A 78 2.59 3.04 5.79
CA GLU A 78 3.82 3.46 5.11
C GLU A 78 3.94 2.84 3.71
N GLU A 79 3.75 1.52 3.60
CA GLU A 79 3.80 0.82 2.30
C GLU A 79 2.71 1.31 1.33
N ILE A 80 1.49 1.54 1.82
CA ILE A 80 0.39 2.08 1.00
C ILE A 80 0.75 3.48 0.49
N LYS A 81 1.31 4.34 1.35
CA LYS A 81 1.71 5.70 0.97
C LYS A 81 2.76 5.66 -0.15
N ASP A 82 3.79 4.84 0.01
CA ASP A 82 4.86 4.70 -1.00
C ASP A 82 4.30 4.20 -2.34
N LEU A 83 3.39 3.23 -2.31
CA LEU A 83 2.72 2.71 -3.51
C LEU A 83 1.82 3.77 -4.18
N GLU A 84 1.13 4.60 -3.41
CA GLU A 84 0.32 5.69 -3.94
C GLU A 84 1.17 6.76 -4.64
N GLU A 85 2.32 7.12 -4.06
CA GLU A 85 3.28 8.04 -4.68
C GLU A 85 3.83 7.47 -6.00
N GLN A 86 4.23 6.20 -6.00
CA GLN A 86 4.67 5.51 -7.23
C GLN A 86 3.56 5.47 -8.29
N ARG A 87 2.34 5.14 -7.90
CA ARG A 87 1.18 5.13 -8.80
C ARG A 87 0.94 6.50 -9.43
N SER A 88 1.02 7.58 -8.64
CA SER A 88 0.87 8.94 -9.16
C SER A 88 1.94 9.28 -10.19
N SER A 89 3.21 8.97 -9.87
CA SER A 89 4.34 9.20 -10.78
C SER A 89 4.19 8.44 -12.11
N ILE A 90 3.74 7.18 -12.06
CA ILE A 90 3.49 6.37 -13.26
C ILE A 90 2.38 6.98 -14.12
N GLU A 91 1.27 7.43 -13.51
CA GLU A 91 0.15 8.00 -14.25
C GLU A 91 0.54 9.32 -14.94
N ASP A 92 1.35 10.16 -14.29
CA ASP A 92 1.86 11.40 -14.90
C ASP A 92 2.79 11.12 -16.08
N ARG A 93 3.71 10.15 -15.94
CA ARG A 93 4.55 9.68 -17.06
C ARG A 93 3.70 9.14 -18.21
N ARG A 94 2.63 8.41 -17.91
CA ARG A 94 1.71 7.86 -18.91
C ARG A 94 1.00 8.96 -19.70
N LYS A 95 0.57 10.04 -19.05
CA LYS A 95 -0.03 11.21 -19.73
C LYS A 95 0.96 11.88 -20.67
N VAL A 96 2.21 12.08 -20.23
CA VAL A 96 3.27 12.66 -21.08
C VAL A 96 3.52 11.79 -22.31
N LEU A 97 3.65 10.48 -22.13
CA LEU A 97 3.86 9.54 -23.25
C LEU A 97 2.69 9.55 -24.25
N LYS A 98 1.44 9.64 -23.77
CA LYS A 98 0.27 9.74 -24.67
C LYS A 98 0.34 11.01 -25.52
N LYS A 99 0.71 12.15 -24.92
CA LYS A 99 0.86 13.41 -25.65
C LYS A 99 1.98 13.34 -26.69
N LEU A 100 3.15 12.82 -26.30
CA LEU A 100 4.28 12.64 -27.21
C LEU A 100 3.91 11.75 -28.42
N LYS A 101 3.23 10.63 -28.19
CA LYS A 101 2.75 9.77 -29.29
C LYS A 101 1.78 10.49 -30.23
N GLN A 102 0.88 11.31 -29.69
CA GLN A 102 -0.05 12.08 -30.49
C GLN A 102 0.69 13.13 -31.34
N ASP A 103 1.66 13.82 -30.75
CA ASP A 103 2.44 14.84 -31.43
C ASP A 103 3.37 14.23 -32.49
N GLU A 104 3.95 13.07 -32.22
CA GLU A 104 4.70 12.26 -33.20
C GLU A 104 3.82 11.85 -34.38
N LEU A 105 2.62 11.33 -34.13
CA LEU A 105 1.68 10.97 -35.20
C LEU A 105 1.30 12.19 -36.06
N LYS A 106 1.05 13.35 -35.44
CA LYS A 106 0.78 14.59 -36.16
C LYS A 106 1.97 15.03 -37.01
N ALA A 107 3.18 14.94 -36.47
CA ALA A 107 4.41 15.27 -37.21
C ALA A 107 4.59 14.33 -38.41
N GLN A 108 4.40 13.03 -38.21
CA GLN A 108 4.47 12.03 -39.27
C GLN A 108 3.43 12.28 -40.37
N MET A 109 2.17 12.53 -40.01
CA MET A 109 1.11 12.86 -40.97
C MET A 109 1.45 14.12 -41.78
N LYS A 110 1.97 15.17 -41.13
CA LYS A 110 2.38 16.41 -41.79
C LYS A 110 3.54 16.17 -42.76
N LEU A 111 4.56 15.41 -42.36
CA LEU A 111 5.69 15.05 -43.22
C LEU A 111 5.25 14.20 -44.41
N SER A 112 4.36 13.22 -44.19
CA SER A 112 3.79 12.42 -45.26
C SER A 112 3.01 13.26 -46.26
N MET A 113 2.20 14.21 -45.79
CA MET A 113 1.47 15.13 -46.65
C MET A 113 2.43 15.94 -47.53
N PHE A 114 3.51 16.49 -46.96
CA PHE A 114 4.52 17.21 -47.74
C PHE A 114 5.19 16.30 -48.77
N ALA A 115 5.67 15.12 -48.37
CA ALA A 115 6.30 14.18 -49.29
C ALA A 115 5.36 13.72 -50.42
N CYS A 116 4.05 13.61 -50.17
CA CYS A 116 3.06 13.28 -51.21
C CYS A 116 2.85 14.41 -52.23
N VAL A 117 2.93 15.68 -51.80
CA VAL A 117 2.69 16.83 -52.68
C VAL A 117 3.95 17.22 -53.43
N THR A 118 5.11 17.16 -52.79
CA THR A 118 6.37 17.64 -53.37
C THR A 118 7.21 16.52 -53.98
N SER A 119 6.95 15.27 -53.60
CA SER A 119 7.83 14.13 -53.90
C SER A 119 9.28 14.35 -53.45
N ILE A 120 9.52 15.28 -52.51
CA ILE A 120 10.85 15.58 -51.99
C ILE A 120 11.14 14.73 -50.75
N LEU A 121 12.34 14.16 -50.74
CA LEU A 121 12.99 13.57 -49.57
C LEU A 121 14.18 14.45 -49.18
N PRO A 122 14.06 15.29 -48.14
CA PRO A 122 15.17 16.14 -47.69
C PRO A 122 16.29 15.28 -47.11
N ASP A 123 17.54 15.70 -47.30
CA ASP A 123 18.66 15.09 -46.59
C ASP A 123 18.73 15.69 -45.17
N LEU A 124 18.62 14.82 -44.16
CA LEU A 124 18.61 15.22 -42.74
C LEU A 124 19.96 14.98 -42.06
N ASN A 125 20.89 14.31 -42.73
CA ASN A 125 22.20 13.95 -42.18
C ASN A 125 23.31 14.92 -42.64
N ASP A 126 22.98 15.86 -43.51
CA ASP A 126 23.90 16.86 -44.01
C ASP A 126 24.21 17.91 -42.92
N GLN A 127 25.45 17.92 -42.45
CA GLN A 127 25.94 18.93 -41.51
C GLN A 127 26.26 20.26 -42.21
N SER A 128 26.25 20.27 -43.55
CA SER A 128 26.38 21.47 -44.35
C SER A 128 25.13 22.32 -44.11
N LYS A 129 25.28 23.63 -43.92
CA LYS A 129 24.14 24.55 -43.81
C LYS A 129 23.40 24.73 -45.16
N MET A 130 23.57 23.81 -46.10
CA MET A 130 23.00 23.83 -47.43
C MET A 130 21.65 23.10 -47.41
N ILE A 131 20.71 23.59 -48.20
CA ILE A 131 19.40 22.95 -48.36
C ILE A 131 19.56 21.89 -49.45
N SER A 132 19.61 20.62 -49.06
CA SER A 132 19.85 19.49 -49.96
C SER A 132 18.79 18.41 -49.81
N GLY A 133 18.64 17.59 -50.86
CA GLY A 133 17.67 16.51 -50.87
C GLY A 133 17.49 15.87 -52.24
N HIS A 134 16.48 15.02 -52.34
CA HIS A 134 16.15 14.29 -53.56
C HIS A 134 14.68 14.51 -53.95
N ILE A 135 14.41 14.70 -55.24
CA ILE A 135 13.06 14.67 -55.83
C ILE A 135 12.85 13.28 -56.43
N VAL A 136 11.76 12.61 -56.07
CA VAL A 136 11.46 11.23 -56.46
C VAL A 136 10.28 11.20 -57.44
N ASP A 137 10.54 10.93 -58.71
CA ASP A 137 9.51 10.66 -59.71
C ASP A 137 9.23 9.15 -59.77
N LYS A 138 8.05 8.75 -59.27
CA LYS A 138 7.65 7.33 -59.24
C LYS A 138 7.25 6.78 -60.61
N GLU A 139 6.76 7.62 -61.51
CA GLU A 139 6.30 7.20 -62.84
C GLU A 139 7.49 6.99 -63.76
N LYS A 140 8.41 7.96 -63.78
CA LYS A 140 9.64 7.91 -64.57
C LYS A 140 10.72 7.05 -63.91
N LYS A 141 10.55 6.68 -62.64
CA LYS A 141 11.54 5.97 -61.80
C LYS A 141 12.88 6.71 -61.72
N VAL A 142 12.81 8.04 -61.59
CA VAL A 142 13.98 8.92 -61.53
C VAL A 142 14.10 9.53 -60.14
N VAL A 143 15.35 9.70 -59.68
CA VAL A 143 15.68 10.38 -58.43
C VAL A 143 16.69 11.49 -58.76
N GLU A 144 16.29 12.74 -58.61
CA GLU A 144 17.13 13.91 -58.89
C GLU A 144 17.62 14.54 -57.58
N LYS A 145 18.92 14.80 -57.48
CA LYS A 145 19.51 15.45 -56.30
C LYS A 145 19.52 16.98 -56.49
N PHE A 146 19.15 17.73 -55.46
CA PHE A 146 19.33 19.18 -55.41
C PHE A 146 20.17 19.61 -54.20
N GLU A 147 20.81 20.78 -54.32
CA GLU A 147 21.65 21.36 -53.28
C GLU A 147 21.70 22.89 -53.47
N PHE A 148 21.32 23.65 -52.43
CA PHE A 148 21.23 25.11 -52.47
C PHE A 148 21.95 25.74 -51.29
N ASN A 149 22.69 26.83 -51.55
CA ASN A 149 23.32 27.63 -50.51
C ASN A 149 22.39 28.78 -50.05
N PRO A 150 21.97 28.83 -48.77
CA PRO A 150 21.12 29.91 -48.26
C PRO A 150 21.74 31.31 -48.30
N GLN A 151 23.06 31.42 -48.49
CA GLN A 151 23.76 32.71 -48.61
C GLN A 151 23.76 33.28 -50.03
N GLU A 152 23.46 32.44 -51.04
CA GLU A 152 23.53 32.82 -52.46
C GLU A 152 22.17 33.21 -53.04
N LYS A 153 21.10 32.58 -52.56
CA LYS A 153 19.72 32.82 -53.03
C LYS A 153 18.82 33.19 -51.85
N SER A 154 17.84 34.05 -52.10
CA SER A 154 16.80 34.31 -51.12
C SER A 154 15.95 33.06 -50.89
N ASP A 155 15.27 32.98 -49.73
CA ASP A 155 14.31 31.91 -49.45
C ASP A 155 13.22 31.84 -50.54
N PHE A 156 12.77 33.00 -51.04
CA PHE A 156 11.78 33.09 -52.11
C PHE A 156 12.28 32.46 -53.42
N ASP A 157 13.48 32.85 -53.88
CA ASP A 157 14.06 32.34 -55.12
C ASP A 157 14.37 30.84 -55.04
N THR A 158 14.80 30.39 -53.86
CA THR A 158 15.05 28.97 -53.59
C THR A 158 13.74 28.17 -53.66
N CYS A 159 12.68 28.63 -52.98
CA CYS A 159 11.37 27.98 -53.06
C CYS A 159 10.81 27.94 -54.47
N ASN A 160 10.94 29.04 -55.24
CA ASN A 160 10.47 29.08 -56.62
C ASN A 160 11.24 28.11 -57.51
N THR A 161 12.58 28.07 -57.38
CA THR A 161 13.44 27.12 -58.11
C THR A 161 13.02 25.68 -57.79
N ILE A 162 12.80 25.36 -56.52
CA ILE A 162 12.36 24.01 -56.09
C ILE A 162 10.98 23.67 -56.68
N TRP A 163 10.04 24.61 -56.66
CA TRP A 163 8.72 24.39 -57.25
C TRP A 163 8.76 24.20 -58.76
N GLU A 164 9.67 24.85 -59.48
CA GLU A 164 9.87 24.62 -60.92
C GLU A 164 10.40 23.21 -61.21
N MET A 165 11.25 22.65 -60.33
CA MET A 165 11.78 21.29 -60.50
C MET A 165 10.76 20.19 -60.18
N ILE A 166 9.76 20.45 -59.33
CA ILE A 166 8.70 19.48 -58.99
C ILE A 166 7.62 19.40 -60.09
N LYS A 167 7.46 20.46 -60.89
CA LYS A 167 6.43 20.49 -61.94
C LYS A 167 6.77 19.50 -63.05
N ASP A 168 5.83 18.60 -63.33
CA ASP A 168 5.66 18.00 -64.66
C ASP A 168 5.25 19.07 -65.69
#